data_AF-A0A6S7ICS7-F1
#
_entry.id   AF-A0A6S7ICS7-F1
#
_cell.length_a   1.000
_cell.length_b   1.000
_cell.length_c   1.000
_cell.angle_alpha   90.00
_cell.angle_beta   90.00
_cell.angle_gamma   90.00
#
_symmetry.space_group_name_H-M   'P 1'
#
loop_
_entity.id
_entity.type
_entity.pdbx_description
1 polymer ?
#
loop_
_entity_poly.entity_id
_entity_poly.type
_entity_poly.pdbx_seq_one_letter_code
_entity_poly.pdbx_strand_id
1 'polypeptide(L)'
;MEIEQDMNIDSTESANDVYLFLKENNFLQLYWSSFDREDYDDMKQLLEMTPDELEQALAQDIGIKKIGHLKRLKALLAIHSTRGNSNEKEYEDKDAKKSSNKTQKLSASIASRLLIPNPITEKHKFYNELLYELFNDSYELMTHDAFILYVTGQRQSRWKIKQRLDSMRLYKIKLAESKDGHWQNIRKYVGDQVMLTSKDRKPAERCVEFMAGIIQEVDSFIVECKTLRSNLFDKENTVKPWKADELLFLENIIKDLSAIDTKMVKAKGDIFQNVCYLRRRVLESEAIQHDNSRSKRRMKENKRKSSNRKEQREAVVRFFKK
;
A
#
# COMPACT_ATOMS: atom_id res chain seq x y z
N MET A 1 46.69 28.77 -14.28
CA MET A 1 46.38 28.55 -12.85
C MET A 1 45.01 27.89 -12.85
N GLU A 2 45.03 26.58 -13.00
CA GLU A 2 43.83 25.75 -13.07
C GLU A 2 43.42 25.42 -11.64
N ILE A 3 42.15 25.67 -11.34
CA ILE A 3 41.53 25.29 -10.07
C ILE A 3 41.01 23.89 -10.29
N GLU A 4 41.73 22.88 -9.79
CA GLU A 4 41.22 21.53 -9.61
C GLU A 4 40.17 21.58 -8.49
N GLN A 5 38.90 21.45 -8.89
CA GLN A 5 37.83 21.12 -7.95
C GLN A 5 37.85 19.61 -7.73
N ASP A 6 38.49 19.19 -6.65
CA ASP A 6 38.26 17.88 -6.06
C ASP A 6 36.82 17.81 -5.57
N MET A 7 35.97 17.16 -6.36
CA MET A 7 34.66 16.70 -5.90
C MET A 7 34.89 15.57 -4.90
N ASN A 8 34.87 15.95 -3.63
CA ASN A 8 34.77 15.04 -2.50
C ASN A 8 33.40 14.34 -2.57
N ILE A 9 33.36 13.14 -3.17
CA ILE A 9 32.17 12.27 -3.15
C ILE A 9 32.13 11.64 -1.77
N ASP A 10 31.39 12.30 -0.89
CA ASP A 10 31.22 11.92 0.51
C ASP A 10 30.47 10.59 0.63
N SER A 11 31.04 9.72 1.46
CA SER A 11 30.69 8.32 1.63
C SER A 11 29.53 8.15 2.60
N THR A 12 28.30 8.00 2.11
CA THR A 12 27.14 7.56 2.91
C THR A 12 26.18 6.68 2.11
N GLU A 13 26.49 5.39 2.00
CA GLU A 13 25.56 4.38 1.47
C GLU A 13 25.51 3.20 2.43
N SER A 14 24.50 3.20 3.32
CA SER A 14 23.98 1.97 3.91
C SER A 14 23.42 1.15 2.75
N ALA A 15 24.22 0.23 2.25
CA ALA A 15 24.05 -0.28 0.91
C ALA A 15 22.97 -1.38 0.90
N ASN A 16 21.85 -1.06 0.25
CA ASN A 16 20.77 -1.97 -0.09
C ASN A 16 21.33 -3.17 -0.91
N ASP A 17 20.83 -4.39 -0.70
CA ASP A 17 21.39 -5.59 -1.35
C ASP A 17 21.28 -5.55 -2.89
N VAL A 18 20.18 -4.99 -3.42
CA VAL A 18 20.03 -4.74 -4.87
C VAL A 18 20.95 -3.60 -5.30
N TYR A 19 21.11 -2.57 -4.46
CA TYR A 19 22.06 -1.49 -4.72
C TYR A 19 23.49 -2.03 -4.86
N LEU A 20 23.95 -2.88 -3.94
CA LEU A 20 25.24 -3.54 -3.98
C LEU A 20 25.35 -4.45 -5.20
N PHE A 21 24.34 -5.28 -5.45
CA PHE A 21 24.30 -6.15 -6.62
C PHE A 21 24.43 -5.38 -7.93
N LEU A 22 23.71 -4.27 -8.08
CA LEU A 22 23.80 -3.42 -9.27
C LEU A 22 25.14 -2.70 -9.35
N LYS A 23 25.75 -2.32 -8.21
CA LYS A 23 27.07 -1.68 -8.15
C LYS A 23 28.17 -2.64 -8.58
N GLU A 24 28.21 -3.84 -8.01
CA GLU A 24 29.18 -4.89 -8.33
C GLU A 24 29.12 -5.33 -9.79
N ASN A 25 27.95 -5.21 -10.43
CA ASN A 25 27.73 -5.64 -11.81
C ASN A 25 27.71 -4.48 -12.83
N ASN A 26 28.12 -3.27 -12.44
CA ASN A 26 28.19 -2.07 -13.29
C ASN A 26 26.84 -1.64 -13.89
N PHE A 27 25.74 -1.84 -13.16
CA PHE A 27 24.38 -1.44 -13.54
C PHE A 27 23.79 -0.32 -12.69
N LEU A 28 24.43 0.01 -11.56
CA LEU A 28 23.94 0.96 -10.58
C LEU A 28 23.52 2.32 -11.19
N GLN A 29 24.44 3.02 -11.83
CA GLN A 29 24.16 4.35 -12.40
C GLN A 29 23.07 4.33 -13.49
N LEU A 30 22.84 3.18 -14.12
CA LEU A 30 21.90 3.04 -15.22
C LEU A 30 20.48 2.80 -14.73
N TYR A 31 20.32 2.05 -13.64
CA TYR A 31 19.02 1.49 -13.28
C TYR A 31 18.61 1.65 -11.82
N TRP A 32 19.51 2.03 -10.90
CA TRP A 32 19.17 2.11 -9.47
C TRP A 32 17.93 2.95 -9.19
N SER A 33 17.84 4.16 -9.75
CA SER A 33 16.67 5.02 -9.56
C SER A 33 15.35 4.40 -10.05
N SER A 34 15.40 3.49 -11.04
CA SER A 34 14.22 2.76 -11.50
C SER A 34 13.89 1.58 -10.60
N PHE A 35 14.89 0.83 -10.11
CA PHE A 35 14.67 -0.26 -9.14
C PHE A 35 14.11 0.29 -7.82
N ASP A 36 14.66 1.39 -7.31
CA ASP A 36 14.19 2.07 -6.09
C ASP A 36 12.78 2.66 -6.26
N ARG A 37 12.49 3.29 -7.40
CA ARG A 37 11.16 3.90 -7.65
C ARG A 37 10.05 2.86 -7.79
N GLU A 38 10.34 1.72 -8.41
CA GLU A 38 9.36 0.66 -8.68
C GLU A 38 9.33 -0.41 -7.57
N ASP A 39 9.95 -0.16 -6.41
CA ASP A 39 10.00 -1.09 -5.26
C ASP A 39 10.59 -2.48 -5.62
N TYR A 40 11.65 -2.52 -6.43
CA TYR A 40 12.47 -3.72 -6.70
C TYR A 40 13.82 -3.64 -5.99
N ASP A 41 13.82 -3.19 -4.75
CA ASP A 41 15.02 -2.90 -3.98
C ASP A 41 15.40 -4.05 -3.03
N ASP A 42 14.73 -5.21 -3.15
CA ASP A 42 15.01 -6.44 -2.40
C ASP A 42 15.51 -7.58 -3.33
N MET A 43 16.71 -8.10 -3.04
CA MET A 43 17.28 -9.22 -3.79
C MET A 43 16.44 -10.48 -3.63
N LYS A 44 15.84 -10.72 -2.46
CA LYS A 44 15.00 -11.90 -2.23
C LYS A 44 13.77 -11.88 -3.13
N GLN A 45 13.13 -10.72 -3.28
CA GLN A 45 12.00 -10.53 -4.19
C GLN A 45 12.39 -10.85 -5.64
N LEU A 46 13.53 -10.35 -6.11
CA LEU A 46 14.01 -10.60 -7.47
C LEU A 46 14.38 -12.07 -7.73
N LEU A 47 14.83 -12.80 -6.71
CA LEU A 47 15.23 -14.20 -6.81
C LEU A 47 14.07 -15.19 -6.70
N GLU A 48 12.97 -14.79 -6.06
CA GLU A 48 11.75 -15.60 -5.92
C GLU A 48 10.77 -15.45 -7.10
N MET A 49 10.97 -14.46 -7.98
CA MET A 49 10.16 -14.27 -9.19
C MET A 49 10.30 -15.42 -10.17
N THR A 50 9.20 -15.78 -10.82
CA THR A 50 9.25 -16.66 -12.00
C THR A 50 10.00 -15.98 -13.15
N PRO A 51 10.54 -16.75 -14.12
CA PRO A 51 11.26 -16.17 -15.26
C PRO A 51 10.46 -15.11 -16.05
N ASP A 52 9.14 -15.29 -16.14
CA ASP A 52 8.22 -14.41 -16.85
C ASP A 52 7.92 -13.13 -16.02
N GLU A 53 7.70 -13.26 -14.71
CA GLU A 53 7.54 -12.10 -13.81
C GLU A 53 8.82 -11.26 -13.76
N LEU A 54 9.99 -11.91 -13.75
CA LEU A 54 11.28 -11.22 -13.78
C LEU A 54 11.52 -10.53 -15.13
N GLU A 55 11.07 -11.11 -16.25
CA GLU A 55 11.07 -10.44 -17.56
C GLU A 55 10.22 -9.16 -17.49
N GLN A 56 9.02 -9.26 -16.94
CA GLN A 56 8.08 -8.16 -16.86
C GLN A 56 8.60 -7.03 -15.96
N ALA A 57 9.07 -7.36 -14.76
CA ALA A 57 9.66 -6.41 -13.81
C ALA A 57 10.84 -5.64 -14.43
N LEU A 58 11.79 -6.35 -15.05
CA LEU A 58 12.99 -5.72 -15.60
C LEU A 58 12.72 -4.93 -16.89
N ALA A 59 11.90 -5.47 -17.80
CA ALA A 59 11.70 -4.87 -19.12
C ALA A 59 10.61 -3.78 -19.13
N GLN A 60 9.51 -4.00 -18.40
CA GLN A 60 8.34 -3.13 -18.43
C GLN A 60 8.35 -2.12 -17.28
N ASP A 61 8.53 -2.58 -16.05
CA ASP A 61 8.37 -1.75 -14.86
C ASP A 61 9.63 -0.88 -14.63
N ILE A 62 10.80 -1.53 -14.55
CA ILE A 62 12.10 -0.84 -14.42
C ILE A 62 12.50 -0.14 -15.73
N GLY A 63 12.02 -0.64 -16.87
CA GLY A 63 12.18 -0.03 -18.19
C GLY A 63 13.52 -0.32 -18.89
N ILE A 64 14.12 -1.50 -18.68
CA ILE A 64 15.38 -1.89 -19.33
C ILE A 64 15.16 -2.23 -20.80
N LYS A 65 15.38 -1.25 -21.69
CA LYS A 65 15.16 -1.39 -23.14
C LYS A 65 16.28 -2.13 -23.90
N LYS A 66 17.49 -2.19 -23.34
CA LYS A 66 18.65 -2.84 -23.99
C LYS A 66 18.61 -4.35 -23.73
N ILE A 67 18.33 -5.13 -24.78
CA ILE A 67 18.24 -6.61 -24.71
C ILE A 67 19.49 -7.24 -24.09
N GLY A 68 20.68 -6.73 -24.39
CA GLY A 68 21.94 -7.23 -23.81
C GLY A 68 22.03 -7.02 -22.29
N HIS A 69 21.49 -5.93 -21.76
CA HIS A 69 21.49 -5.65 -20.32
C HIS A 69 20.47 -6.54 -19.59
N LEU A 70 19.29 -6.72 -20.20
CA LEU A 70 18.24 -7.60 -19.69
C LEU A 70 18.73 -9.05 -19.56
N LYS A 71 19.36 -9.59 -20.62
CA LYS A 71 19.94 -10.95 -20.61
C LYS A 71 21.02 -11.09 -19.55
N ARG A 72 21.89 -10.08 -19.40
CA ARG A 72 23.00 -10.11 -18.45
C ARG A 72 22.51 -10.05 -17.00
N LEU A 73 21.55 -9.18 -16.67
CA LEU A 73 20.97 -9.10 -15.32
C LEU A 73 20.26 -10.39 -14.92
N LYS A 74 19.47 -10.98 -15.82
CA LYS A 74 18.81 -12.27 -15.59
C LYS A 74 19.81 -13.39 -15.29
N ALA A 75 20.89 -13.48 -16.07
CA ALA A 75 21.93 -14.48 -15.85
C ALA A 75 22.63 -14.29 -14.48
N LEU A 76 22.92 -13.05 -14.10
CA LEU A 76 23.53 -12.72 -12.81
C LEU A 76 22.63 -13.06 -11.62
N LEU A 77 21.32 -12.77 -11.72
CA LEU A 77 20.33 -13.14 -10.70
C LEU A 77 20.20 -14.66 -10.56
N ALA A 78 20.19 -15.41 -11.66
CA ALA A 78 20.17 -16.87 -11.61
C ALA A 78 21.42 -17.47 -10.93
N ILE A 79 22.60 -16.89 -11.16
CA ILE A 79 23.84 -17.27 -10.46
C ILE A 79 23.76 -16.93 -8.97
N HIS A 80 23.16 -15.79 -8.62
CA HIS A 80 23.00 -15.35 -7.23
C HIS A 80 22.03 -16.27 -6.44
N SER A 81 20.98 -16.79 -7.07
CA SER A 81 20.03 -17.74 -6.46
C SER A 81 20.68 -19.05 -6.02
N THR A 82 21.64 -19.55 -6.81
CA THR A 82 22.29 -20.85 -6.55
C THR A 82 23.32 -20.85 -5.42
N ARG A 83 23.73 -19.67 -4.92
CA ARG A 83 24.69 -19.52 -3.80
C ARG A 83 24.05 -19.47 -2.40
N GLY A 84 22.73 -19.31 -2.27
CA GLY A 84 22.04 -19.02 -0.99
C GLY A 84 21.49 -20.22 -0.20
N ASN A 85 21.47 -21.43 -0.75
CA ASN A 85 20.74 -22.58 -0.16
C ASN A 85 21.57 -23.46 0.80
N SER A 86 22.37 -22.87 1.68
CA SER A 86 23.13 -23.64 2.68
C SER A 86 23.10 -22.92 4.02
N ASN A 87 22.06 -23.16 4.84
CA ASN A 87 22.09 -23.18 6.32
C ASN A 87 20.67 -23.00 6.91
N GLU A 88 20.00 -24.10 7.27
CA GLU A 88 18.91 -24.10 8.26
C GLU A 88 19.22 -25.14 9.34
N LYS A 89 19.27 -24.72 10.62
CA LYS A 89 19.09 -25.59 11.79
C LYS A 89 18.32 -24.85 12.89
N GLU A 90 17.30 -25.55 13.40
CA GLU A 90 16.42 -25.23 14.53
C GLU A 90 17.17 -24.95 15.84
N TYR A 91 16.61 -24.12 16.74
CA TYR A 91 16.86 -24.24 18.18
C TYR A 91 15.71 -23.68 19.06
N GLU A 92 15.55 -24.38 20.20
CA GLU A 92 14.52 -24.30 21.26
C GLU A 92 14.63 -23.11 22.24
N ASP A 93 13.54 -22.99 23.03
CA ASP A 93 13.19 -22.02 24.07
C ASP A 93 14.27 -21.68 25.12
N LYS A 94 14.23 -20.42 25.58
CA LYS A 94 14.71 -20.02 26.91
C LYS A 94 13.75 -19.05 27.60
N ASP A 95 13.54 -19.36 28.88
CA ASP A 95 12.63 -18.73 29.84
C ASP A 95 12.76 -17.22 30.01
N ALA A 96 11.59 -16.59 30.19
CA ALA A 96 11.40 -15.18 30.49
C ALA A 96 11.87 -14.80 31.91
N LYS A 97 12.64 -13.70 32.01
CA LYS A 97 12.88 -12.97 33.26
C LYS A 97 12.35 -11.52 33.17
N LYS A 98 11.88 -11.05 34.33
CA LYS A 98 11.09 -9.84 34.59
C LYS A 98 11.74 -8.53 34.12
N SER A 99 10.93 -7.74 33.40
CA SER A 99 11.19 -6.35 32.98
C SER A 99 11.38 -5.40 34.16
N SER A 100 12.48 -4.64 34.12
CA SER A 100 12.66 -3.38 34.85
C SER A 100 12.64 -2.24 33.84
N ASN A 101 11.78 -1.23 34.05
CA ASN A 101 11.72 -0.01 33.25
C ASN A 101 13.07 0.74 33.27
N LYS A 102 13.93 0.42 32.31
CA LYS A 102 15.02 1.29 31.83
C LYS A 102 14.79 1.43 30.33
N THR A 103 14.66 2.66 29.85
CA THR A 103 14.70 2.96 28.41
C THR A 103 16.05 2.48 27.89
N GLN A 104 16.09 1.28 27.29
CA GLN A 104 17.33 0.70 26.83
C GLN A 104 17.79 1.49 25.61
N LYS A 105 19.02 2.01 25.66
CA LYS A 105 19.66 2.53 24.45
C LYS A 105 19.88 1.36 23.50
N LEU A 106 19.45 1.51 22.24
CA LEU A 106 19.77 0.58 21.16
C LEU A 106 21.26 0.23 21.20
N SER A 107 21.58 -1.05 21.12
CA SER A 107 22.99 -1.46 21.01
C SER A 107 23.57 -0.92 19.70
N ALA A 108 24.87 -0.60 19.70
CA ALA A 108 25.54 -0.02 18.52
C ALA A 108 25.41 -0.92 17.27
N SER A 109 25.40 -2.25 17.46
CA SER A 109 25.21 -3.24 16.38
C SER A 109 23.80 -3.20 15.78
N ILE A 110 22.77 -2.96 16.59
CA ILE A 110 21.39 -2.88 16.09
C ILE A 110 21.15 -1.52 15.45
N ALA A 111 21.66 -0.46 16.08
CA ALA A 111 21.57 0.88 15.53
C ALA A 111 22.22 0.95 14.13
N SER A 112 23.41 0.36 13.94
CA SER A 112 24.08 0.40 12.63
C SER A 112 23.36 -0.39 11.54
N ARG A 113 22.60 -1.42 11.88
CA ARG A 113 21.89 -2.28 10.91
C ARG A 113 20.46 -1.86 10.62
N LEU A 114 19.73 -1.37 11.62
CA LEU A 114 18.30 -1.14 11.51
C LEU A 114 17.91 0.34 11.59
N LEU A 115 18.69 1.20 12.25
CA LEU A 115 18.33 2.61 12.37
C LEU A 115 18.61 3.33 11.05
N ILE A 116 17.59 4.01 10.51
CA ILE A 116 17.75 4.81 9.31
C ILE A 116 18.23 6.20 9.71
N PRO A 117 19.47 6.61 9.36
CA PRO A 117 19.95 7.95 9.67
C PRO A 117 19.15 8.97 8.85
N ASN A 118 18.83 10.11 9.48
CA ASN A 118 18.10 11.22 8.85
C ASN A 118 16.82 10.79 8.11
N PRO A 119 15.79 10.31 8.84
CA PRO A 119 14.56 9.81 8.21
C PRO A 119 13.74 10.95 7.55
N ILE A 120 13.87 11.09 6.23
CA ILE A 120 13.18 12.14 5.44
C ILE A 120 11.72 11.77 5.18
N THR A 121 11.45 10.51 4.81
CA THR A 121 10.11 10.05 4.43
C THR A 121 9.29 9.62 5.65
N GLU A 122 7.96 9.65 5.53
CA GLU A 122 7.06 9.12 6.58
C GLU A 122 7.34 7.63 6.86
N LYS A 123 7.64 6.85 5.81
CA LYS A 123 8.04 5.44 5.91
C LYS A 123 9.28 5.26 6.78
N HIS A 124 10.33 6.07 6.57
CA HIS A 124 11.56 5.98 7.35
C HIS A 124 11.36 6.39 8.80
N LYS A 125 10.55 7.43 9.04
CA LYS A 125 10.19 7.86 10.41
C LYS A 125 9.46 6.73 11.14
N PHE A 126 8.44 6.15 10.48
CA PHE A 126 7.70 4.99 10.99
C PHE A 126 8.62 3.79 11.30
N TYR A 127 9.55 3.45 10.42
CA TYR A 127 10.50 2.35 10.65
C TYR A 127 11.42 2.58 11.84
N ASN A 128 11.85 3.82 12.07
CA ASN A 128 12.66 4.15 13.23
C ASN A 128 11.83 4.11 14.52
N GLU A 129 10.63 4.68 14.53
CA GLU A 129 9.70 4.62 15.67
C GLU A 129 9.40 3.16 16.06
N LEU A 130 9.01 2.34 15.08
CA LEU A 130 8.72 0.92 15.30
C LEU A 130 9.94 0.13 15.81
N LEU A 131 11.17 0.48 15.38
CA LEU A 131 12.37 -0.16 15.90
C LEU A 131 12.52 0.07 17.40
N TYR A 132 12.27 1.28 17.89
CA TYR A 132 12.37 1.56 19.32
C TYR A 132 11.26 0.84 20.10
N GLU A 133 10.04 0.79 19.59
CA GLU A 133 8.93 0.04 20.20
C GLU A 133 9.29 -1.45 20.34
N LEU A 134 9.61 -2.11 19.21
CA LEU A 134 9.93 -3.54 19.21
C LEU A 134 11.20 -3.88 20.00
N PHE A 135 12.18 -2.97 20.03
CA PHE A 135 13.40 -3.19 20.81
C PHE A 135 13.10 -3.22 22.30
N ASN A 136 12.25 -2.33 22.79
CA ASN A 136 11.88 -2.31 24.21
C ASN A 136 11.02 -3.53 24.60
N ASP A 137 10.19 -4.02 23.69
CA ASP A 137 9.20 -5.07 24.00
C ASP A 137 9.72 -6.49 23.75
N SER A 138 10.58 -6.68 22.74
CA SER A 138 10.89 -8.02 22.22
C SER A 138 12.38 -8.38 22.21
N TYR A 139 13.30 -7.43 22.35
CA TYR A 139 14.73 -7.70 22.13
C TYR A 139 15.32 -8.72 23.11
N GLU A 140 15.01 -8.60 24.41
CA GLU A 140 15.55 -9.51 25.43
C GLU A 140 15.02 -10.95 25.31
N LEU A 141 13.96 -11.16 24.51
CA LEU A 141 13.27 -12.42 24.34
C LEU A 141 13.74 -13.20 23.09
N MET A 142 14.70 -12.64 22.34
CA MET A 142 15.15 -13.20 21.06
C MET A 142 16.68 -13.13 20.95
N THR A 143 17.25 -13.95 20.06
CA THR A 143 18.65 -13.78 19.66
C THR A 143 18.80 -12.53 18.80
N HIS A 144 20.03 -12.00 18.72
CA HIS A 144 20.32 -10.80 17.93
C HIS A 144 19.88 -10.91 16.47
N ASP A 145 20.22 -12.01 15.80
CA ASP A 145 19.87 -12.22 14.39
C ASP A 145 18.36 -12.46 14.21
N ALA A 146 17.73 -13.20 15.12
CA ALA A 146 16.28 -13.42 15.09
C ALA A 146 15.52 -12.10 15.27
N PHE A 147 16.01 -11.21 16.14
CA PHE A 147 15.42 -9.89 16.34
C PHE A 147 15.54 -9.02 15.08
N ILE A 148 16.70 -9.03 14.40
CA ILE A 148 16.90 -8.30 13.14
C ILE A 148 15.90 -8.76 12.08
N LEU A 149 15.75 -10.07 11.89
CA LEU A 149 14.78 -10.64 10.95
C LEU A 149 13.35 -10.28 11.34
N TYR A 150 13.03 -10.35 12.63
CA TYR A 150 11.71 -9.99 13.15
C TYR A 150 11.36 -8.53 12.86
N VAL A 151 12.23 -7.58 13.21
CA VAL A 151 11.99 -6.15 12.97
C VAL A 151 11.84 -5.84 11.48
N THR A 152 12.68 -6.44 10.62
CA THR A 152 12.59 -6.24 9.17
C THR A 152 11.24 -6.73 8.63
N GLY A 153 10.78 -7.92 9.05
CA GLY A 153 9.46 -8.42 8.68
C GLY A 153 8.31 -7.55 9.20
N GLN A 154 8.40 -7.10 10.45
CA GLN A 154 7.39 -6.22 11.06
C GLN A 154 7.29 -4.87 10.35
N ARG A 155 8.42 -4.26 10.00
CA ARG A 155 8.45 -2.99 9.25
C ARG A 155 7.65 -3.06 7.97
N GLN A 156 7.93 -4.05 7.13
CA GLN A 156 7.25 -4.20 5.85
C GLN A 156 5.76 -4.51 6.03
N SER A 157 5.44 -5.49 6.87
CA SER A 157 4.07 -5.93 7.11
C SER A 157 3.21 -4.79 7.68
N ARG A 158 3.68 -4.16 8.76
CA ARG A 158 2.92 -3.08 9.42
C ARG A 158 2.80 -1.84 8.55
N TRP A 159 3.80 -1.52 7.72
CA TRP A 159 3.70 -0.39 6.80
C TRP A 159 2.65 -0.63 5.71
N LYS A 160 2.64 -1.82 5.08
CA LYS A 160 1.61 -2.20 4.10
C LYS A 160 0.21 -2.13 4.72
N ILE A 161 0.05 -2.67 5.93
CA ILE A 161 -1.20 -2.62 6.68
C ILE A 161 -1.61 -1.17 6.99
N LYS A 162 -0.67 -0.34 7.47
CA LYS A 162 -0.91 1.08 7.77
C LYS A 162 -1.38 1.84 6.52
N GLN A 163 -0.69 1.72 5.39
CA GLN A 163 -1.06 2.41 4.15
C GLN A 163 -2.47 2.03 3.69
N ARG A 164 -2.80 0.73 3.73
CA ARG A 164 -4.11 0.24 3.33
C ARG A 164 -5.20 0.72 4.30
N LEU A 165 -4.95 0.67 5.60
CA LEU A 165 -5.86 1.22 6.61
C LEU A 165 -6.07 2.73 6.42
N ASP A 166 -5.01 3.50 6.19
CA ASP A 166 -5.10 4.95 5.97
C ASP A 166 -5.94 5.27 4.72
N SER A 167 -5.76 4.51 3.63
CA SER A 167 -6.62 4.61 2.44
C SER A 167 -8.10 4.35 2.78
N MET A 168 -8.40 3.32 3.57
CA MET A 168 -9.77 3.01 3.99
C MET A 168 -10.35 4.03 4.98
N ARG A 169 -9.51 4.62 5.85
CA ARG A 169 -9.92 5.72 6.74
C ARG A 169 -10.38 6.93 5.93
N LEU A 170 -9.82 7.17 4.73
CA LEU A 170 -10.32 8.21 3.83
C LEU A 170 -11.77 7.99 3.41
N TYR A 171 -12.33 6.77 3.43
CA TYR A 171 -13.75 6.56 3.15
C TYR A 171 -14.65 7.27 4.15
N LYS A 172 -14.27 7.32 5.44
CA LYS A 172 -15.02 8.07 6.47
C LYS A 172 -15.04 9.57 6.17
N ILE A 173 -13.92 10.12 5.72
CA ILE A 173 -13.75 11.54 5.36
C ILE A 173 -14.51 11.83 4.07
N LYS A 174 -14.36 10.96 3.05
CA LYS A 174 -15.02 11.14 1.76
C LYS A 174 -16.55 11.10 1.89
N LEU A 175 -17.06 10.22 2.74
CA LEU A 175 -18.47 10.15 3.08
C LEU A 175 -18.99 11.42 3.78
N ALA A 176 -18.14 12.20 4.45
CA ALA A 176 -18.55 13.46 5.07
C ALA A 176 -18.43 14.65 4.10
N GLU A 177 -17.31 14.77 3.37
CA GLU A 177 -16.90 16.06 2.79
C GLU A 177 -16.43 16.00 1.33
N SER A 178 -16.24 14.82 0.72
CA SER A 178 -15.63 14.72 -0.61
C SER A 178 -16.40 15.45 -1.72
N LYS A 179 -15.67 16.16 -2.60
CA LYS A 179 -16.22 16.77 -3.81
C LYS A 179 -16.30 15.80 -5.00
N ASP A 180 -15.84 14.56 -4.81
CA ASP A 180 -15.95 13.53 -5.84
C ASP A 180 -17.42 13.20 -6.15
N GLY A 181 -17.72 13.01 -7.44
CA GLY A 181 -19.08 12.84 -7.93
C GLY A 181 -19.78 11.59 -7.38
N HIS A 182 -19.06 10.51 -7.08
CA HIS A 182 -19.65 9.31 -6.47
C HIS A 182 -20.02 9.58 -5.01
N TRP A 183 -19.10 10.14 -4.24
CA TRP A 183 -19.30 10.44 -2.82
C TRP A 183 -20.36 11.52 -2.58
N GLN A 184 -20.46 12.52 -3.45
CA GLN A 184 -21.56 13.50 -3.42
C GLN A 184 -22.93 12.84 -3.62
N ASN A 185 -23.04 11.90 -4.57
CA ASN A 185 -24.29 11.15 -4.79
C ASN A 185 -24.61 10.27 -3.58
N ILE A 186 -23.62 9.60 -3.01
CA ILE A 186 -23.81 8.78 -1.79
C ILE A 186 -24.37 9.65 -0.66
N ARG A 187 -23.74 10.80 -0.37
CA ARG A 187 -24.23 11.72 0.67
C ARG A 187 -25.66 12.19 0.45
N LYS A 188 -26.05 12.45 -0.81
CA LYS A 188 -27.43 12.81 -1.16
C LYS A 188 -28.44 11.75 -0.67
N TYR A 189 -28.06 10.48 -0.67
CA TYR A 189 -28.97 9.37 -0.37
C TYR A 189 -28.78 8.77 1.04
N VAL A 190 -27.89 9.32 1.86
CA VAL A 190 -27.65 8.87 3.26
C VAL A 190 -28.38 9.75 4.29
N GLY A 191 -28.84 10.96 3.91
CA GLY A 191 -29.50 11.90 4.82
C GLY A 191 -31.04 11.82 4.86
N ASP A 192 -31.62 12.42 5.89
CA ASP A 192 -33.08 12.52 6.09
C ASP A 192 -33.72 13.48 5.07
N GLN A 193 -34.72 12.96 4.36
CA GLN A 193 -35.64 13.69 3.49
C GLN A 193 -35.02 14.51 2.35
N VAL A 194 -34.46 13.81 1.35
CA VAL A 194 -34.41 14.38 0.00
C VAL A 194 -35.76 14.17 -0.68
N MET A 195 -36.29 15.20 -1.34
CA MET A 195 -37.40 15.06 -2.30
C MET A 195 -36.91 14.19 -3.48
N LEU A 196 -37.04 12.87 -3.33
CA LEU A 196 -36.60 11.90 -4.32
C LEU A 196 -37.58 11.86 -5.51
N THR A 197 -37.03 11.89 -6.72
CA THR A 197 -37.80 11.91 -7.98
C THR A 197 -37.53 10.67 -8.81
N SER A 198 -38.27 10.49 -9.91
CA SER A 198 -38.03 9.41 -10.89
C SER A 198 -36.59 9.38 -11.43
N LYS A 199 -35.91 10.54 -11.48
CA LYS A 199 -34.52 10.67 -11.93
C LYS A 199 -33.50 10.10 -10.94
N ASP A 200 -33.91 9.81 -9.71
CA ASP A 200 -33.03 9.37 -8.63
C ASP A 200 -32.90 7.86 -8.49
N ARG A 201 -33.83 7.07 -9.07
CA ARG A 201 -33.85 5.60 -8.92
C ARG A 201 -32.52 4.95 -9.36
N LYS A 202 -32.12 5.14 -10.62
CA LYS A 202 -30.86 4.56 -11.15
C LYS A 202 -29.59 5.09 -10.46
N PRO A 203 -29.45 6.41 -10.19
CA PRO A 203 -28.34 6.91 -9.37
C PRO A 203 -28.24 6.29 -7.98
N ALA A 204 -29.35 6.13 -7.26
CA ALA A 204 -29.36 5.52 -5.93
C ALA A 204 -28.97 4.04 -5.98
N GLU A 205 -29.48 3.27 -6.96
CA GLU A 205 -29.09 1.87 -7.19
C GLU A 205 -27.57 1.71 -7.38
N ARG A 206 -26.97 2.56 -8.22
CA ARG A 206 -25.51 2.58 -8.40
C ARG A 206 -24.72 2.95 -7.14
N CYS A 207 -25.29 3.79 -6.27
CA CYS A 207 -24.65 4.11 -4.99
C CYS A 207 -24.63 2.91 -4.06
N VAL A 208 -25.68 2.08 -4.06
CA VAL A 208 -25.71 0.80 -3.30
C VAL A 208 -24.61 -0.15 -3.81
N GLU A 209 -24.49 -0.32 -5.13
CA GLU A 209 -23.45 -1.16 -5.74
C GLU A 209 -22.04 -0.66 -5.41
N PHE A 210 -21.81 0.64 -5.54
CA PHE A 210 -20.51 1.24 -5.21
C PHE A 210 -20.15 1.06 -3.72
N MET A 211 -21.10 1.31 -2.82
CA MET A 211 -20.89 1.08 -1.38
C MET A 211 -20.67 -0.41 -1.06
N ALA A 212 -21.32 -1.33 -1.78
CA ALA A 212 -21.11 -2.76 -1.61
C ALA A 212 -19.66 -3.16 -1.97
N GLY A 213 -19.08 -2.59 -3.03
CA GLY A 213 -17.68 -2.81 -3.38
C GLY A 213 -16.72 -2.34 -2.28
N ILE A 214 -16.98 -1.17 -1.69
CA ILE A 214 -16.18 -0.64 -0.57
C ILE A 214 -16.29 -1.55 0.66
N ILE A 215 -17.50 -1.98 1.02
CA ILE A 215 -17.72 -2.88 2.16
C ILE A 215 -16.97 -4.20 1.92
N GLN A 216 -17.08 -4.78 0.73
CA GLN A 216 -16.36 -6.00 0.39
C GLN A 216 -14.84 -5.84 0.50
N GLU A 217 -14.29 -4.69 0.10
CA GLU A 217 -12.86 -4.39 0.23
C GLU A 217 -12.43 -4.35 1.71
N VAL A 218 -13.23 -3.68 2.57
CA VAL A 218 -12.98 -3.58 4.01
C VAL A 218 -13.11 -4.95 4.69
N ASP A 219 -14.18 -5.69 4.40
CA ASP A 219 -14.41 -7.05 4.89
C ASP A 219 -13.27 -7.99 4.52
N SER A 220 -12.81 -7.94 3.26
CA SER A 220 -11.69 -8.77 2.81
C SER A 220 -10.42 -8.46 3.62
N PHE A 221 -10.18 -7.19 3.94
CA PHE A 221 -9.02 -6.81 4.73
C PHE A 221 -9.17 -7.17 6.21
N ILE A 222 -10.39 -7.10 6.77
CA ILE A 222 -10.67 -7.63 8.12
C ILE A 222 -10.35 -9.12 8.19
N VAL A 223 -10.78 -9.90 7.19
CA VAL A 223 -10.50 -11.34 7.10
C VAL A 223 -9.01 -11.60 7.02
N GLU A 224 -8.28 -10.86 6.18
CA GLU A 224 -6.82 -10.95 6.06
C GLU A 224 -6.13 -10.69 7.41
N CYS A 225 -6.48 -9.60 8.11
CA CYS A 225 -5.93 -9.29 9.43
C CYS A 225 -6.29 -10.34 10.48
N LYS A 226 -7.51 -10.91 10.43
CA LYS A 226 -7.91 -12.01 11.31
C LYS A 226 -7.10 -13.28 11.05
N THR A 227 -6.81 -13.59 9.78
CA THR A 227 -5.95 -14.73 9.42
C THR A 227 -4.53 -14.51 9.92
N LEU A 228 -3.95 -13.33 9.70
CA LEU A 228 -2.63 -12.98 10.24
C LEU A 228 -2.59 -13.12 11.77
N ARG A 229 -3.63 -12.63 12.45
CA ARG A 229 -3.78 -12.75 13.91
C ARG A 229 -3.86 -14.21 14.34
N SER A 230 -4.66 -15.04 13.69
CA SER A 230 -4.77 -16.46 14.01
C SER A 230 -3.45 -17.20 13.84
N ASN A 231 -2.62 -16.80 12.87
CA ASN A 231 -1.29 -17.39 12.64
C ASN A 231 -0.25 -17.02 13.71
N LEU A 232 -0.56 -16.11 14.64
CA LEU A 232 0.31 -15.81 15.77
C LEU A 232 0.20 -16.84 16.89
N PHE A 233 -0.91 -17.58 16.94
CA PHE A 233 -1.16 -18.60 17.94
C PHE A 233 -0.45 -19.90 17.55
N ASP A 234 0.17 -20.54 18.53
CA ASP A 234 0.75 -21.86 18.37
C ASP A 234 -0.31 -22.97 18.49
N LYS A 235 0.13 -24.24 18.46
CA LYS A 235 -0.74 -25.41 18.58
C LYS A 235 -1.46 -25.49 19.93
N GLU A 236 -0.93 -24.84 20.96
CA GLU A 236 -1.51 -24.78 22.30
C GLU A 236 -2.43 -23.56 22.47
N ASN A 237 -2.67 -22.82 21.38
CA ASN A 237 -3.45 -21.60 21.35
C ASN A 237 -2.87 -20.51 22.27
N THR A 238 -1.55 -20.46 22.39
CA THR A 238 -0.82 -19.41 23.09
C THR A 238 -0.01 -18.56 22.11
N VAL A 239 0.31 -17.33 22.50
CA VAL A 239 1.12 -16.40 21.70
C VAL A 239 2.48 -16.24 22.37
N LYS A 240 3.55 -16.41 21.58
CA LYS A 240 4.91 -16.21 22.08
C LYS A 240 5.07 -14.79 22.65
N PRO A 241 5.72 -14.61 23.81
CA PRO A 241 5.79 -13.31 24.48
C PRO A 241 6.29 -12.16 23.59
N TRP A 242 7.30 -12.41 22.74
CA TRP A 242 7.87 -11.42 21.81
C TRP A 242 6.97 -11.05 20.63
N LYS A 243 5.84 -11.75 20.43
CA LYS A 243 4.79 -11.43 19.45
C LYS A 243 3.56 -10.75 20.07
N ALA A 244 3.56 -10.49 21.39
CA ALA A 244 2.40 -9.91 22.07
C ALA A 244 2.03 -8.52 21.51
N ASP A 245 3.03 -7.70 21.18
CA ASP A 245 2.82 -6.40 20.52
C ASP A 245 2.20 -6.55 19.13
N GLU A 246 2.63 -7.54 18.34
CA GLU A 246 2.05 -7.83 17.02
C GLU A 246 0.57 -8.23 17.11
N LEU A 247 0.22 -9.02 18.13
CA LEU A 247 -1.17 -9.35 18.41
C LEU A 247 -2.00 -8.10 18.69
N LEU A 248 -1.51 -7.23 19.60
CA LEU A 248 -2.19 -5.99 19.98
C LEU A 248 -2.34 -5.05 18.77
N PHE A 249 -1.29 -4.93 17.95
CA PHE A 249 -1.33 -4.17 16.71
C PHE A 249 -2.46 -4.67 15.80
N LEU A 250 -2.53 -5.97 15.49
CA LEU A 250 -3.58 -6.52 14.62
C LEU A 250 -4.97 -6.36 15.22
N GLU A 251 -5.14 -6.49 16.54
CA GLU A 251 -6.43 -6.28 17.21
C GLU A 251 -6.91 -4.83 17.08
N ASN A 252 -6.01 -3.86 17.21
CA ASN A 252 -6.32 -2.45 17.00
C ASN A 252 -6.70 -2.16 15.54
N ILE A 253 -5.99 -2.75 14.57
CA ILE A 253 -6.32 -2.61 13.14
C ILE A 253 -7.72 -3.20 12.85
N ILE A 254 -8.01 -4.41 13.34
CA ILE A 254 -9.31 -5.07 13.15
C ILE A 254 -10.43 -4.22 13.76
N LYS A 255 -10.22 -3.63 14.94
CA LYS A 255 -11.19 -2.75 15.60
C LYS A 255 -11.47 -1.51 14.76
N ASP A 256 -10.44 -0.87 14.23
CA ASP A 256 -10.56 0.31 13.37
C ASP A 256 -11.29 0.01 12.06
N LEU A 257 -10.94 -1.09 11.41
CA LEU A 257 -11.62 -1.57 10.20
C LEU A 257 -13.08 -1.88 10.48
N SER A 258 -13.39 -2.54 11.60
CA SER A 258 -14.78 -2.84 12.00
C SER A 258 -15.61 -1.57 12.19
N ALA A 259 -14.99 -0.50 12.70
CA ALA A 259 -15.64 0.81 12.82
C ALA A 259 -15.81 1.51 11.46
N ILE A 260 -14.94 1.27 10.48
CA ILE A 260 -15.13 1.73 9.09
C ILE A 260 -16.30 0.96 8.47
N ASP A 261 -16.27 -0.36 8.55
CA ASP A 261 -17.29 -1.24 7.99
C ASP A 261 -18.69 -0.88 8.51
N THR A 262 -18.85 -0.79 9.84
CA THR A 262 -20.13 -0.41 10.47
C THR A 262 -20.69 0.90 9.89
N LYS A 263 -19.82 1.91 9.67
CA LYS A 263 -20.24 3.19 9.11
C LYS A 263 -20.65 3.07 7.63
N MET A 264 -19.93 2.26 6.86
CA MET A 264 -20.24 2.03 5.44
C MET A 264 -21.51 1.19 5.27
N VAL A 265 -21.68 0.13 6.07
CA VAL A 265 -22.90 -0.71 6.09
C VAL A 265 -24.12 0.12 6.44
N LYS A 266 -24.04 0.98 7.47
CA LYS A 266 -25.13 1.89 7.83
C LYS A 266 -25.49 2.80 6.66
N ALA A 267 -24.51 3.48 6.08
CA ALA A 267 -24.73 4.36 4.94
C ALA A 267 -25.34 3.62 3.73
N LYS A 268 -24.87 2.41 3.42
CA LYS A 268 -25.47 1.56 2.38
C LYS A 268 -26.94 1.23 2.70
N GLY A 269 -27.24 0.91 3.97
CA GLY A 269 -28.60 0.67 4.44
C GLY A 269 -29.52 1.88 4.20
N ASP A 270 -29.06 3.09 4.53
CA ASP A 270 -29.82 4.32 4.33
C ASP A 270 -30.13 4.56 2.82
N ILE A 271 -29.12 4.35 1.96
CA ILE A 271 -29.31 4.45 0.50
C ILE A 271 -30.28 3.37 0.01
N PHE A 272 -30.19 2.15 0.54
CA PHE A 272 -31.05 1.04 0.15
C PHE A 272 -32.52 1.30 0.51
N GLN A 273 -32.79 1.92 1.66
CA GLN A 273 -34.15 2.36 2.02
C GLN A 273 -34.71 3.35 0.99
N ASN A 274 -33.88 4.30 0.55
CA ASN A 274 -34.25 5.26 -0.50
C ASN A 274 -34.49 4.57 -1.87
N VAL A 275 -33.71 3.55 -2.21
CA VAL A 275 -33.97 2.71 -3.40
C VAL A 275 -35.30 1.99 -3.30
N CYS A 276 -35.59 1.35 -2.16
CA CYS A 276 -36.86 0.66 -1.91
C CYS A 276 -38.05 1.60 -2.03
N TYR A 277 -37.95 2.81 -1.47
CA TYR A 277 -38.95 3.86 -1.60
C TYR A 277 -39.19 4.24 -3.08
N LEU A 278 -38.12 4.48 -3.84
CA LEU A 278 -38.18 4.84 -5.25
C LEU A 278 -38.78 3.72 -6.11
N ARG A 279 -38.46 2.45 -5.81
CA ARG A 279 -39.01 1.28 -6.51
C ARG A 279 -40.52 1.14 -6.36
N ARG A 280 -41.08 1.59 -5.23
CA ARG A 280 -42.54 1.58 -4.99
C ARG A 280 -43.28 2.69 -5.75
N ARG A 281 -42.62 3.81 -6.06
CA ARG A 281 -43.27 5.03 -6.61
C ARG A 281 -42.99 5.29 -8.08
N VAL A 282 -41.90 4.76 -8.61
CA VAL A 282 -41.40 5.07 -9.95
C VAL A 282 -41.37 3.78 -10.74
N LEU A 283 -41.92 3.75 -11.96
CA LEU A 283 -41.84 2.57 -12.80
C LEU A 283 -40.40 2.35 -13.29
N GLU A 284 -40.00 1.08 -13.46
CA GLU A 284 -38.65 0.75 -13.94
C GLU A 284 -38.40 1.36 -15.34
N SER A 285 -39.42 1.33 -16.21
CA SER A 285 -39.37 1.92 -17.55
C SER A 285 -39.09 3.43 -17.53
N GLU A 286 -39.74 4.18 -16.65
CA GLU A 286 -39.53 5.62 -16.47
C GLU A 286 -38.10 5.93 -16.00
N ALA A 287 -37.61 5.15 -15.02
CA ALA A 287 -36.27 5.30 -14.49
C ALA A 287 -35.19 5.01 -15.56
N ILE A 288 -35.37 3.95 -16.36
CA ILE A 288 -34.49 3.62 -17.49
C ILE A 288 -34.50 4.75 -18.52
N GLN A 289 -35.67 5.28 -18.89
CA GLN A 289 -35.78 6.36 -19.86
C GLN A 289 -35.04 7.63 -19.41
N HIS A 290 -35.17 7.99 -18.13
CA HIS A 290 -34.44 9.13 -17.56
C HIS A 290 -32.93 8.91 -17.55
N ASP A 291 -32.45 7.72 -17.19
CA ASP A 291 -31.02 7.41 -17.15
C ASP A 291 -30.42 7.39 -18.56
N ASN A 292 -31.13 6.82 -19.54
CA ASN A 292 -30.75 6.87 -20.96
C ASN A 292 -30.64 8.31 -21.47
N SER A 293 -31.62 9.16 -21.13
CA SER A 293 -31.61 10.58 -21.50
C SER A 293 -30.45 11.34 -20.85
N ARG A 294 -30.11 11.03 -19.59
CA ARG A 294 -28.95 11.58 -18.90
C ARG A 294 -27.64 11.12 -19.54
N SER A 295 -27.51 9.83 -19.86
CA SER A 295 -26.33 9.25 -20.50
C SER A 295 -26.05 9.90 -21.85
N LYS A 296 -27.08 10.04 -22.71
CA LYS A 296 -26.99 10.75 -24.00
C LYS A 296 -26.54 12.21 -23.83
N ARG A 297 -27.05 12.93 -22.83
CA ARG A 297 -26.62 14.31 -22.51
C ARG A 297 -25.14 14.37 -22.11
N ARG A 298 -24.70 13.46 -21.23
CA ARG A 298 -23.29 13.35 -20.81
C ARG A 298 -22.35 13.02 -21.97
N MET A 299 -22.73 12.11 -22.86
CA MET A 299 -21.93 11.79 -24.05
C MET A 299 -21.74 13.02 -24.96
N LYS A 300 -22.81 13.79 -25.19
CA LYS A 300 -22.73 15.04 -25.98
C LYS A 300 -21.83 16.07 -25.29
N GLU A 301 -21.97 16.25 -23.98
CA GLU A 301 -21.14 17.17 -23.20
C GLU A 301 -19.66 16.76 -23.21
N ASN A 302 -19.36 15.48 -23.01
CA ASN A 302 -17.99 14.96 -23.05
C ASN A 302 -17.37 15.12 -24.43
N LYS A 303 -18.14 14.90 -25.51
CA LYS A 303 -17.68 15.13 -26.88
C LYS A 303 -17.32 16.61 -27.10
N ARG A 304 -18.15 17.54 -26.62
CA ARG A 304 -17.87 18.99 -26.67
C ARG A 304 -16.61 19.35 -25.89
N LYS A 305 -16.49 18.87 -24.64
CA LYS A 305 -15.30 19.10 -23.79
C LYS A 305 -14.03 18.55 -24.43
N SER A 306 -14.11 17.38 -25.07
CA SER A 306 -12.99 16.77 -25.78
C SER A 306 -12.58 17.60 -27.01
N SER A 307 -13.55 18.06 -27.82
CA SER A 307 -13.29 18.94 -28.96
C SER A 307 -12.61 20.24 -28.52
N ASN A 308 -13.15 20.91 -27.50
CA ASN A 308 -12.57 22.16 -27.00
C ASN A 308 -11.14 21.96 -26.49
N ARG A 309 -10.84 20.85 -25.79
CA ARG A 309 -9.48 20.54 -25.35
C ARG A 309 -8.54 20.29 -26.53
N LYS A 310 -9.01 19.62 -27.58
CA LYS A 310 -8.23 19.40 -28.80
C LYS A 310 -7.92 20.71 -29.51
N GLU A 311 -8.92 21.57 -29.69
CA GLU A 311 -8.76 22.90 -30.30
C GLU A 311 -7.80 23.77 -29.49
N GLN A 312 -7.88 23.76 -28.15
CA GLN A 312 -6.94 24.47 -27.28
C GLN A 312 -5.51 23.97 -27.46
N ARG A 313 -5.29 22.64 -27.51
CA ARG A 313 -3.96 22.07 -27.76
C ARG A 313 -3.42 22.47 -29.13
N GLU A 314 -4.25 22.42 -30.16
CA GLU A 314 -3.87 22.83 -31.52
C GLU A 314 -3.62 24.34 -31.63
N ALA A 315 -4.33 25.16 -30.87
CA ALA A 315 -4.08 26.60 -30.78
C ALA A 315 -2.73 26.88 -30.12
N VAL A 316 -2.39 26.17 -29.03
CA VAL A 316 -1.07 26.26 -28.39
C VAL A 316 0.05 25.85 -29.34
N VAL A 317 -0.10 24.72 -30.05
CA VAL A 317 0.91 24.28 -31.03
C VAL A 317 1.08 25.29 -32.17
N ARG A 318 0.00 25.91 -32.66
CA ARG A 318 0.08 26.97 -33.67
C ARG A 318 0.77 28.22 -33.16
N PHE A 319 0.58 28.57 -31.89
CA PHE A 319 1.25 29.71 -31.26
C PHE A 319 2.76 29.50 -31.19
N PHE A 320 3.24 28.30 -30.85
CA PHE A 320 4.67 27.98 -30.77
C PHE A 320 5.35 27.66 -32.12
N LYS A 321 4.60 27.58 -33.22
CA LYS A 321 5.12 27.36 -34.58
C LYS A 321 5.23 28.65 -35.41
N LYS A 322 4.74 29.77 -34.90
CA LYS A 322 4.95 31.11 -35.47
C LYS A 322 6.10 31.80 -34.77
#